data_AF-A0A7S2NQK5-F1
#
_entry.id   AF-A0A7S2NQK5-F1
#
_cell.length_a   1.000
_cell.length_b   1.000
_cell.length_c   1.000
_cell.angle_alpha   90.00
_cell.angle_beta   90.00
_cell.angle_gamma   90.00
#
_symmetry.space_group_name_H-M   'P 1'
#
loop_
_entity.id
_entity.type
_entity.pdbx_description
1 polymer ?
#
loop_
_entity_poly.entity_id
_entity_poly.type
_entity_poly.pdbx_seq_one_letter_code
_entity_poly.pdbx_strand_id
1 'polypeptide(L)'
;SPLLARPWSERRCSIHCAADASNSAIPPEKLADAWQRDEKATELADTLKGCSLYLVGLGPKKAGVGRVLARRLPRYRCYDVSELMCSTYKTLSGSTEDQSLTQLVAAEPLEDVSQLAAAILREVQPFSRSVVIAWDGAVEASDYMVMQQGIVVHLEV
;
A
#
# COMPACT_ATOMS: atom_id res chain seq x y z
N SER A 1 -12.66 44.31 -2.88
CA SER A 1 -12.16 43.66 -4.11
C SER A 1 -12.21 42.15 -3.95
N PRO A 2 -13.11 41.43 -4.65
CA PRO A 2 -13.22 39.99 -4.54
C PRO A 2 -12.33 39.32 -5.60
N LEU A 3 -11.31 38.57 -5.17
CA LEU A 3 -10.53 37.71 -6.05
C LEU A 3 -11.09 36.28 -6.00
N LEU A 4 -12.06 36.08 -6.89
CA LEU A 4 -12.27 34.91 -7.74
C LEU A 4 -11.68 33.57 -7.26
N ALA A 5 -12.59 32.72 -6.78
CA ALA A 5 -12.46 31.27 -6.81
C ALA A 5 -12.03 30.80 -8.21
N ARG A 6 -10.90 30.10 -8.30
CA ARG A 6 -10.50 29.41 -9.54
C ARG A 6 -11.18 28.04 -9.58
N PRO A 7 -11.90 27.72 -10.67
CA PRO A 7 -12.60 26.46 -10.81
C PRO A 7 -11.61 25.31 -10.99
N TRP A 8 -12.00 24.15 -10.46
CA TRP A 8 -11.29 22.89 -10.59
C TRP A 8 -11.08 22.61 -12.08
N SER A 9 -9.83 22.66 -12.54
CA SER A 9 -9.52 22.20 -13.89
C SER A 9 -9.72 20.69 -13.93
N GLU A 10 -10.75 20.28 -14.67
CA GLU A 10 -10.96 18.92 -15.15
C GLU A 10 -9.69 18.42 -15.84
N ARG A 11 -8.78 17.78 -15.08
CA ARG A 11 -7.89 16.81 -15.69
C ARG A 11 -8.74 15.60 -16.02
N ARG A 12 -9.35 15.62 -17.20
CA ARG A 12 -9.78 14.42 -17.90
C ARG A 12 -8.59 13.49 -17.90
N CYS A 13 -8.67 12.43 -17.10
CA CYS A 13 -7.82 11.27 -17.25
C CYS A 13 -8.13 10.74 -18.65
N SER A 14 -7.34 11.15 -19.64
CA SER A 14 -7.37 10.54 -20.95
C SER A 14 -6.88 9.12 -20.76
N ILE A 15 -7.82 8.21 -20.49
CA ILE A 15 -7.60 6.78 -20.66
C ILE A 15 -7.27 6.66 -22.14
N HIS A 16 -5.98 6.66 -22.45
CA HIS A 16 -5.48 6.04 -23.66
C HIS A 16 -5.81 4.56 -23.48
N CYS A 17 -7.02 4.17 -23.91
CA CYS A 17 -7.29 2.81 -24.29
C CYS A 17 -6.27 2.53 -25.39
N ALA A 18 -5.15 1.92 -25.02
CA ALA A 18 -4.30 1.26 -25.99
C ALA A 18 -5.19 0.20 -26.64
N ALA A 19 -5.76 0.57 -27.79
CA ALA A 19 -6.27 -0.39 -28.73
C ALA A 19 -5.11 -1.31 -29.12
N ASP A 20 -5.43 -2.60 -29.23
CA ASP A 20 -4.56 -3.71 -29.63
C ASP A 20 -3.97 -4.55 -28.49
N ALA A 21 -4.84 -5.00 -27.57
CA ALA A 21 -4.71 -6.36 -27.05
C ALA A 21 -5.65 -7.26 -27.86
N SER A 22 -5.09 -8.10 -28.73
CA SER A 22 -5.84 -9.13 -29.44
C SER A 22 -6.66 -9.93 -28.44
N ASN A 23 -7.98 -9.87 -28.57
CA ASN A 23 -8.97 -10.53 -27.72
C ASN A 23 -8.99 -12.04 -28.02
N SER A 24 -7.83 -12.71 -27.91
CA SER A 24 -7.75 -14.17 -27.95
C SER A 24 -8.56 -14.67 -26.76
N ALA A 25 -9.72 -15.26 -27.08
CA ALA A 25 -10.76 -15.67 -26.14
C ALA A 25 -10.19 -16.15 -24.80
N ILE A 26 -10.37 -15.34 -23.76
CA ILE A 26 -10.01 -15.74 -22.40
C ILE A 26 -10.86 -16.99 -22.10
N PRO A 27 -10.25 -18.13 -21.74
CA PRO A 27 -10.98 -19.37 -21.47
C PRO A 27 -12.08 -19.13 -20.42
N PRO A 28 -13.31 -19.64 -20.63
CA PRO A 28 -14.42 -19.43 -19.70
C PRO A 28 -14.09 -19.83 -18.26
N GLU A 29 -13.28 -20.87 -18.07
CA GLU A 29 -12.80 -21.33 -16.77
C GLU A 29 -11.96 -20.25 -16.05
N LYS A 30 -11.06 -19.56 -16.77
CA LYS A 30 -10.25 -18.48 -16.20
C LYS A 30 -11.09 -17.26 -15.82
N LEU A 31 -12.19 -17.02 -16.53
CA LEU A 31 -13.16 -15.97 -16.19
C LEU A 31 -13.98 -16.36 -14.96
N ALA A 32 -14.45 -17.60 -14.87
CA ALA A 32 -15.16 -18.11 -13.69
C ALA A 32 -14.29 -18.05 -12.43
N ASP A 33 -13.03 -18.47 -12.51
CA ASP A 33 -12.08 -18.35 -11.40
C ASP A 33 -11.82 -16.88 -11.01
N ALA A 34 -11.75 -15.98 -11.99
CA ALA A 34 -11.58 -14.55 -11.72
C ALA A 34 -12.80 -13.97 -11.00
N TRP A 35 -14.02 -14.33 -11.42
CA TRP A 35 -15.26 -13.93 -10.76
C TRP A 35 -15.38 -14.48 -9.34
N GLN A 36 -15.08 -15.76 -9.12
CA GLN A 36 -15.09 -16.34 -7.77
C GLN A 36 -14.11 -15.63 -6.83
N ARG A 37 -12.95 -15.18 -7.33
CA ARG A 37 -12.01 -14.39 -6.53
C ARG A 37 -12.57 -13.02 -6.16
N ASP A 38 -13.33 -12.40 -7.05
CA ASP A 38 -13.96 -11.10 -6.78
C ASP A 38 -15.14 -11.20 -5.80
N GLU A 39 -15.95 -12.26 -5.90
CA GLU A 39 -17.00 -12.56 -4.92
C GLU A 39 -16.38 -12.77 -3.53
N LYS A 40 -15.34 -13.62 -3.44
CA LYS A 40 -14.61 -13.85 -2.17
C LYS A 40 -13.96 -12.58 -1.62
N ALA A 41 -13.43 -11.71 -2.48
CA ALA A 41 -12.87 -10.43 -2.04
C ALA A 41 -13.96 -9.51 -1.47
N THR A 42 -15.16 -9.53 -2.06
CA THR A 42 -16.32 -8.79 -1.56
C THR A 42 -16.76 -9.33 -0.20
N GLU A 43 -16.92 -10.66 -0.08
CA GLU A 43 -17.26 -11.33 1.18
C GLU A 43 -16.22 -11.04 2.29
N LEU A 44 -14.93 -11.07 1.93
CA LEU A 44 -13.85 -10.73 2.85
C LEU A 44 -13.96 -9.26 3.29
N ALA A 45 -14.19 -8.32 2.37
CA ALA A 45 -14.31 -6.91 2.72
C ALA A 45 -15.49 -6.64 3.66
N ASP A 46 -16.61 -7.31 3.46
CA ASP A 46 -17.78 -7.24 4.35
C ASP A 46 -17.46 -7.83 5.72
N THR A 47 -16.73 -8.95 5.76
CA THR A 47 -16.27 -9.59 7.01
C THR A 47 -15.30 -8.71 7.78
N LEU A 48 -14.40 -8.01 7.07
CA LEU A 48 -13.43 -7.10 7.67
C LEU A 48 -14.06 -5.86 8.28
N LYS A 49 -15.30 -5.48 7.90
CA LYS A 49 -16.02 -4.30 8.45
C LYS A 49 -15.23 -3.00 8.42
N GLY A 50 -14.27 -2.88 7.50
CA GLY A 50 -13.37 -1.74 7.38
C GLY A 50 -12.14 -1.76 8.28
N CYS A 51 -11.86 -2.87 8.97
CA CYS A 51 -10.60 -3.10 9.66
C CYS A 51 -9.42 -3.11 8.69
N SER A 52 -8.31 -2.56 9.14
CA SER A 52 -7.07 -2.50 8.36
C SER A 52 -6.29 -3.81 8.48
N LEU A 53 -5.59 -4.17 7.41
CA LEU A 53 -4.72 -5.34 7.34
C LEU A 53 -3.26 -4.87 7.44
N TYR A 54 -2.48 -5.47 8.33
CA TYR A 54 -1.05 -5.23 8.48
C TYR A 54 -0.29 -6.46 8.00
N LEU A 55 0.40 -6.34 6.86
CA LEU A 55 1.21 -7.41 6.30
C LEU A 55 2.62 -7.33 6.88
N VAL A 56 3.00 -8.35 7.65
CA VAL A 56 4.31 -8.51 8.27
C VAL A 56 4.99 -9.78 7.74
N GLY A 57 6.29 -9.93 7.99
CA GLY A 57 7.13 -11.00 7.44
C GLY A 57 8.29 -10.43 6.61
N LEU A 58 9.18 -11.29 6.12
CA LEU A 58 10.37 -10.88 5.38
C LEU A 58 10.21 -11.12 3.87
N GLY A 59 10.61 -10.15 3.07
CA GLY A 59 10.86 -10.34 1.65
C GLY A 59 9.80 -9.78 0.70
N PRO A 60 10.07 -9.84 -0.62
CA PRO A 60 9.39 -9.01 -1.62
C PRO A 60 7.95 -9.44 -1.92
N LYS A 61 7.56 -10.67 -1.54
CA LYS A 61 6.21 -11.20 -1.83
C LYS A 61 5.11 -10.39 -1.14
N LYS A 62 5.41 -9.84 0.04
CA LYS A 62 4.49 -9.01 0.84
C LYS A 62 3.98 -7.81 0.06
N ALA A 63 4.84 -7.09 -0.65
CA ALA A 63 4.44 -5.93 -1.45
C ALA A 63 3.50 -6.34 -2.59
N GLY A 64 3.80 -7.46 -3.26
CA GLY A 64 2.92 -8.03 -4.29
C GLY A 64 1.54 -8.40 -3.75
N VAL A 65 1.50 -9.14 -2.64
CA VAL A 65 0.26 -9.56 -1.98
C VAL A 65 -0.55 -8.34 -1.51
N GLY A 66 0.09 -7.36 -0.86
CA GLY A 66 -0.60 -6.18 -0.35
C GLY A 66 -1.22 -5.33 -1.45
N ARG A 67 -0.52 -5.11 -2.56
CA ARG A 67 -1.07 -4.39 -3.71
C ARG A 67 -2.23 -5.14 -4.35
N VAL A 68 -2.16 -6.47 -4.42
CA VAL A 68 -3.27 -7.29 -4.95
C VAL A 68 -4.49 -7.23 -4.03
N LEU A 69 -4.29 -7.37 -2.72
CA LEU A 69 -5.37 -7.27 -1.72
C LEU A 69 -6.04 -5.90 -1.77
N ALA A 70 -5.27 -4.82 -1.76
CA ALA A 70 -5.82 -3.46 -1.82
C ALA A 70 -6.61 -3.19 -3.11
N ARG A 71 -6.20 -3.79 -4.24
CA ARG A 71 -6.92 -3.66 -5.52
C ARG A 71 -8.23 -4.45 -5.54
N ARG A 72 -8.27 -5.62 -4.89
CA ARG A 72 -9.42 -6.53 -4.89
C ARG A 72 -10.44 -6.18 -3.82
N LEU A 73 -9.99 -5.73 -2.65
CA LEU A 73 -10.86 -5.32 -1.55
C LEU A 73 -11.50 -3.96 -1.87
N PRO A 74 -12.83 -3.87 -1.99
CA PRO A 74 -13.49 -2.62 -2.34
C PRO A 74 -13.15 -1.50 -1.37
N ARG A 75 -12.67 -0.37 -1.93
CA ARG A 75 -12.33 0.87 -1.21
C ARG A 75 -11.14 0.74 -0.25
N TYR A 76 -10.38 -0.36 -0.30
CA TYR A 76 -9.16 -0.46 0.47
C TYR A 76 -8.02 0.34 -0.18
N ARG A 77 -7.19 0.98 0.64
CA ARG A 77 -5.98 1.69 0.20
C ARG A 77 -4.73 0.87 0.52
N CYS A 78 -3.72 0.96 -0.32
CA CYS A 78 -2.42 0.33 -0.07
C CYS A 78 -1.45 1.38 0.50
N TYR A 79 -0.81 1.08 1.62
CA TYR A 79 0.29 1.86 2.17
C TYR A 79 1.51 0.97 2.31
N ASP A 80 2.53 1.21 1.50
CA ASP A 80 3.81 0.54 1.62
C ASP A 80 4.74 1.39 2.48
N VAL A 81 5.06 0.90 3.69
CA VAL A 81 5.86 1.66 4.65
C VAL A 81 7.24 1.94 4.07
N SER A 82 7.85 1.02 3.33
CA SER A 82 9.15 1.23 2.71
C SER A 82 9.12 2.29 1.60
N GLU A 83 8.07 2.31 0.78
CA GLU A 83 7.87 3.37 -0.23
C GLU A 83 7.63 4.74 0.45
N LEU A 84 6.84 4.77 1.52
CA LEU A 84 6.57 5.97 2.31
C LEU A 84 7.83 6.50 3.01
N MET A 85 8.69 5.62 3.52
CA MET A 85 9.99 6.00 4.09
C MET A 85 10.85 6.69 3.05
N CYS A 86 10.98 6.11 1.85
CA CYS A 86 11.78 6.68 0.77
C CYS A 86 11.23 8.05 0.32
N SER A 87 9.92 8.17 0.15
CA SER A 87 9.24 9.43 -0.18
C SER A 87 9.44 10.50 0.91
N THR A 88 9.33 10.12 2.17
CA THR A 88 9.49 11.03 3.31
C THR A 88 10.94 11.50 3.41
N TYR A 89 11.90 10.57 3.32
CA TYR A 89 13.32 10.90 3.35
C TYR A 89 13.75 11.79 2.18
N LYS A 90 13.25 11.53 0.96
CA LYS A 90 13.46 12.41 -0.20
C LYS A 90 13.00 13.85 0.10
N THR A 91 11.84 13.98 0.73
CA THR A 91 11.28 15.29 1.10
C THR A 91 12.11 15.99 2.18
N LEU A 92 12.55 15.26 3.20
CA LEU A 92 13.33 15.81 4.32
C LEU A 92 14.76 16.19 3.92
N SER A 93 15.39 15.39 3.06
CA SER A 93 16.74 15.63 2.54
C SER A 93 16.80 16.73 1.47
N GLY A 94 15.65 17.14 0.92
CA GLY A 94 15.59 18.08 -0.21
C GLY A 94 16.14 17.50 -1.52
N SER A 95 16.31 16.17 -1.60
CA SER A 95 16.81 15.50 -2.81
C SER A 95 15.75 15.49 -3.91
N THR A 96 16.17 15.73 -5.14
CA THR A 96 15.32 15.57 -6.33
C THR A 96 15.38 14.15 -6.90
N GLU A 97 16.38 13.37 -6.51
CA GLU A 97 16.59 12.00 -6.98
C GLU A 97 15.66 11.02 -6.26
N ASP A 98 15.31 9.95 -6.95
CA ASP A 98 14.54 8.87 -6.34
C ASP A 98 15.43 8.07 -5.40
N GLN A 99 15.00 7.99 -4.15
CA GLN A 99 15.70 7.27 -3.10
C GLN A 99 15.19 5.84 -3.04
N SER A 100 16.11 4.88 -3.01
CA SER A 100 15.81 3.48 -2.70
C SER A 100 15.99 3.22 -1.22
N LEU A 101 15.29 2.20 -0.70
CA LEU A 101 15.44 1.79 0.70
C LEU A 101 16.90 1.40 1.02
N THR A 102 17.60 0.78 0.07
CA THR A 102 19.02 0.42 0.22
C THR A 102 19.90 1.64 0.40
N GLN A 103 19.64 2.73 -0.34
CA GLN A 103 20.38 3.99 -0.17
C GLN A 103 20.07 4.63 1.18
N LEU A 104 18.81 4.64 1.61
CA LEU A 104 18.40 5.14 2.92
C LEU A 104 19.12 4.42 4.06
N VAL A 105 19.09 3.08 4.04
CA VAL A 105 19.75 2.25 5.07
C VAL A 105 21.27 2.38 5.05
N ALA A 106 21.87 2.69 3.90
CA ALA A 106 23.31 2.94 3.80
C ALA A 106 23.72 4.35 4.25
N ALA A 107 22.82 5.33 4.13
CA ALA A 107 23.09 6.74 4.45
C ALA A 107 22.88 7.06 5.93
N GLU A 108 21.93 6.39 6.58
CA GLU A 108 21.51 6.71 7.96
C GLU A 108 21.76 5.54 8.92
N PRO A 109 21.95 5.81 10.23
CA PRO A 109 21.95 4.78 11.25
C PRO A 109 20.67 3.93 11.23
N LEU A 110 20.80 2.62 11.41
CA LEU A 110 19.65 1.71 11.39
C LEU A 110 18.58 2.07 12.45
N GLU A 111 19.00 2.62 13.58
CA GLU A 111 18.08 3.09 14.63
C GLU A 111 17.18 4.22 14.12
N ASP A 112 17.74 5.21 13.43
CA ASP A 112 16.98 6.34 12.87
C ASP A 112 16.02 5.87 11.76
N VAL A 113 16.46 4.92 10.93
CA VAL A 113 15.61 4.29 9.91
C VAL A 113 14.44 3.53 10.55
N SER A 114 14.70 2.81 11.64
CA SER A 114 13.68 2.07 12.39
C SER A 114 12.67 3.04 13.04
N GLN A 115 13.16 4.14 13.62
CA GLN A 115 12.29 5.19 14.18
C GLN A 115 11.42 5.85 13.11
N LEU A 116 11.96 6.10 11.91
CA LEU A 116 11.19 6.61 10.78
C LEU A 116 10.10 5.63 10.35
N ALA A 117 10.42 4.33 10.26
CA ALA A 117 9.44 3.29 9.94
C ALA A 117 8.30 3.25 10.97
N ALA A 118 8.64 3.29 12.26
CA ALA A 118 7.67 3.32 13.35
C ALA A 118 6.80 4.60 13.33
N ALA A 119 7.39 5.76 13.02
CA ALA A 119 6.66 7.02 12.89
C ALA A 119 5.64 6.95 11.73
N ILE A 120 6.06 6.46 10.56
CA ILE A 120 5.16 6.27 9.42
C ILE A 120 4.04 5.29 9.76
N LEU A 121 4.35 4.19 10.45
CA LEU A 121 3.35 3.22 10.88
C LEU A 121 2.28 3.85 11.77
N ARG A 122 2.68 4.73 12.71
CA ARG A 122 1.75 5.48 13.57
C ARG A 122 0.89 6.46 12.76
N GLU A 123 1.44 7.11 11.75
CA GLU A 123 0.68 8.03 10.89
C GLU A 123 -0.34 7.32 9.99
N VAL A 124 -0.03 6.10 9.52
CA VAL A 124 -0.98 5.35 8.68
C VAL A 124 -2.02 4.57 9.48
N GLN A 125 -1.75 4.30 10.76
CA GLN A 125 -2.60 3.50 11.64
C GLN A 125 -4.06 3.99 11.73
N PRO A 126 -4.36 5.31 11.83
CA PRO A 126 -5.73 5.80 11.94
C PRO A 126 -6.58 5.57 10.69
N PHE A 127 -5.97 5.25 9.54
CA PHE A 127 -6.72 5.01 8.32
C PHE A 127 -7.42 3.65 8.37
N SER A 128 -8.76 3.68 8.33
CA SER A 128 -9.59 2.50 8.09
C SER A 128 -9.52 2.04 6.63
N ARG A 129 -9.95 0.79 6.38
CA ARG A 129 -9.95 0.18 5.04
C ARG A 129 -8.57 0.32 4.38
N SER A 130 -7.53 -0.07 5.10
CA SER A 130 -6.16 0.01 4.59
C SER A 130 -5.48 -1.35 4.60
N VAL A 131 -4.60 -1.57 3.64
CA VAL A 131 -3.62 -2.65 3.60
C VAL A 131 -2.27 -1.99 3.78
N VAL A 132 -1.69 -2.15 4.96
CA VAL A 132 -0.40 -1.60 5.36
C VAL A 132 0.64 -2.70 5.19
N ILE A 133 1.60 -2.50 4.31
CA ILE A 133 2.75 -3.37 4.09
C ILE A 133 3.86 -2.86 5.01
N ALA A 134 4.16 -3.60 6.08
CA ALA A 134 5.22 -3.23 7.00
C ALA A 134 6.60 -3.40 6.33
N TRP A 135 7.57 -2.58 6.73
CA TRP A 135 8.94 -2.70 6.23
C TRP A 135 9.59 -4.03 6.64
N ASP A 136 10.67 -4.42 5.96
CA ASP A 136 11.40 -5.68 6.20
C ASP A 136 12.32 -5.63 7.43
N GLY A 137 12.50 -4.47 8.06
CA GLY A 137 13.29 -4.37 9.28
C GLY A 137 12.58 -5.00 10.48
N ALA A 138 13.27 -5.01 11.62
CA ALA A 138 12.69 -5.52 12.85
C ALA A 138 11.44 -4.69 13.20
N VAL A 139 10.28 -5.37 13.27
CA VAL A 139 9.06 -4.81 13.84
C VAL A 139 9.17 -5.00 15.35
N GLU A 140 9.27 -3.91 16.10
CA GLU A 140 9.42 -3.97 17.55
C GLU A 140 8.10 -4.35 18.23
N ALA A 141 8.17 -4.77 19.50
CA ALA A 141 6.97 -5.06 20.29
C ALA A 141 6.01 -3.85 20.37
N SER A 142 6.57 -2.64 20.38
CA SER A 142 5.84 -1.38 20.35
C SER A 142 5.04 -1.19 19.05
N ASP A 143 5.60 -1.61 17.90
CA ASP A 143 4.94 -1.55 16.60
C ASP A 143 3.77 -2.54 16.53
N TYR A 144 3.92 -3.73 17.12
CA TYR A 144 2.82 -4.69 17.22
C TYR A 144 1.63 -4.13 17.99
N MET A 145 1.84 -3.34 19.04
CA MET A 145 0.75 -2.68 19.76
C MET A 145 -0.02 -1.70 18.86
N VAL A 146 0.66 -1.02 17.94
CA VAL A 146 0.05 -0.13 16.94
C VAL A 146 -0.77 -0.95 15.93
N MET A 147 -0.22 -2.08 15.45
CA MET A 147 -0.88 -2.93 14.46
C MET A 147 -2.08 -3.72 15.00
N GLN A 148 -2.12 -4.01 16.30
CA GLN A 148 -3.22 -4.76 16.95
C GLN A 148 -4.59 -4.05 16.89
N GLN A 149 -4.65 -2.80 16.43
CA GLN A 149 -5.91 -2.12 16.11
C GLN A 149 -6.55 -2.62 14.79
N GLY A 150 -5.84 -3.42 14.01
CA GLY A 150 -6.34 -4.14 12.84
C GLY A 150 -5.97 -5.63 12.88
N ILE A 151 -5.95 -6.26 11.71
CA ILE A 151 -5.60 -7.67 11.57
C ILE A 151 -4.16 -7.77 11.07
N VAL A 152 -3.31 -8.40 11.88
CA VAL A 152 -1.92 -8.69 11.51
C VAL A 152 -1.87 -10.01 10.75
N VAL A 153 -1.31 -9.97 9.54
CA VAL A 153 -1.13 -11.13 8.67
C VAL A 153 0.37 -11.34 8.48
N HIS A 154 0.89 -12.40 9.09
CA HIS A 154 2.27 -12.83 8.88
C HIS A 154 2.36 -13.66 7.60
N LEU A 155 3.14 -13.19 6.63
CA LEU A 155 3.44 -13.91 5.41
C LEU A 155 4.75 -14.68 5.60
N GLU A 156 4.61 -15.97 5.87
CA GLU A 156 5.72 -16.92 5.90
C GLU A 156 6.09 -17.32 4.46
N VAL A 157 7.37 -17.28 4.14
CA VAL A 157 7.90 -17.52 2.78
C VAL A 157 9.03 -18.53 2.80
#